data_AF-A0AAE8MGP5-F1
#
_entry.id   AF-A0AAE8MGP5-F1
#
_cell.length_a   1.000
_cell.length_b   1.000
_cell.length_c   1.000
_cell.angle_alpha   90.00
_cell.angle_beta   90.00
_cell.angle_gamma   90.00
#
_symmetry.space_group_name_H-M   'P 1'
#
loop_
_entity.id
_entity.type
_entity.pdbx_description
1 polymer ?
#
loop_
_entity_poly.entity_id
_entity_poly.type
_entity_poly.pdbx_seq_one_letter_code
_entity_poly.pdbx_strand_id
1 'polypeptide(L)'
;MASAADLDGLVLLRQSISSNAPFIPSASADASATEVPLSQATHLRFPNQDVAVPIDNPTRFVSHDKPVDLRSIYFAWLNREVAIPEYNASATKLNDELAAAGGSGKVQNLGFIERLDLITWLEGASEESEYIKPLASDKDAATAGAATTKTTGAVSSATQARSGRGTMDPRLVGIYNGERRMGDRNTVLRGNKPTDFSHVRKLAAPFIQKKSQSSSSSIPNNPSLALNQKAPTRRPDPIILLSPSASSLLRLSNARSFLEDGKFVPTDAGGTSATMLHVQRTIPSIDPNRPMRFILVEGSEAFKPEYWNRIVAVLTTGQTWQFKNYKWSDPNELFKHTLGVYVGWRGESAPDNIRSWGHRVLSTGIDRWRGEGHDASRFRDKEIVEQIWRAIEENMRYRGWRKDRAPSSI
;
A
#
# COMPACT_ATOMS: atom_id res chain seq x y z
N MET A 1 -8.80 27.16 34.19
CA MET A 1 -9.44 27.00 32.87
C MET A 1 -8.36 26.65 31.88
N ALA A 2 -8.16 25.36 31.61
CA ALA A 2 -7.24 24.92 30.55
C ALA A 2 -7.91 25.20 29.20
N SER A 3 -7.16 25.77 28.26
CA SER A 3 -7.69 26.20 26.97
C SER A 3 -8.04 24.98 26.09
N ALA A 4 -9.00 25.14 25.18
CA ALA A 4 -9.42 24.12 24.22
C ALA A 4 -8.29 23.62 23.27
N ALA A 5 -7.08 24.19 23.35
CA ALA A 5 -5.90 23.78 22.60
C ALA A 5 -5.06 22.69 23.31
N ASP A 6 -5.26 22.45 24.61
CA ASP A 6 -4.45 21.50 25.40
C ASP A 6 -5.07 20.09 25.52
N LEU A 7 -6.31 19.90 25.04
CA LEU A 7 -7.04 18.63 25.12
C LEU A 7 -7.35 18.11 23.73
N ASP A 8 -6.36 17.45 23.12
CA ASP A 8 -6.51 16.77 21.84
C ASP A 8 -7.53 15.63 21.97
N GLY A 9 -8.75 15.86 21.46
CA GLY A 9 -9.86 14.92 21.56
C GLY A 9 -9.54 13.53 20.99
N LEU A 10 -8.62 13.42 20.04
CA LEU A 10 -8.13 12.14 19.52
C LEU A 10 -7.30 11.36 20.55
N VAL A 11 -6.43 12.04 21.28
CA VAL A 11 -5.57 11.42 22.30
C VAL A 11 -6.41 10.97 23.49
N LEU A 12 -7.40 11.78 23.88
CA LEU A 12 -8.36 11.43 24.93
C LEU A 12 -9.17 10.18 24.56
N LEU A 13 -9.64 10.13 23.31
CA LEU A 13 -10.39 8.99 22.80
C LEU A 13 -9.52 7.73 22.77
N ARG A 14 -8.28 7.82 22.28
CA ARG A 14 -7.30 6.71 22.32
C ARG A 14 -7.00 6.25 23.76
N GLN A 15 -6.79 7.16 24.69
CA GLN A 15 -6.55 6.84 26.10
C GLN A 15 -7.76 6.13 26.74
N SER A 16 -8.98 6.61 26.46
CA SER A 16 -10.21 5.97 26.95
C SER A 16 -10.39 4.55 26.39
N ILE A 17 -10.10 4.33 25.11
CA ILE A 17 -10.13 3.00 24.48
C ILE A 17 -9.10 2.07 25.12
N SER A 18 -7.86 2.54 25.30
CA SER A 18 -6.78 1.75 25.90
C SER A 18 -7.06 1.36 27.36
N SER A 19 -7.78 2.21 28.09
CA SER A 19 -8.18 1.97 29.49
C SER A 19 -9.53 1.27 29.61
N ASN A 20 -10.16 0.93 28.48
CA ASN A 20 -11.50 0.35 28.38
C ASN A 20 -12.56 1.14 29.17
N ALA A 21 -12.39 2.47 29.17
CA ALA A 21 -13.22 3.41 29.89
C ALA A 21 -14.47 3.78 29.08
N PRO A 22 -15.62 4.03 29.73
CA PRO A 22 -16.80 4.54 29.04
C PRO A 22 -16.55 5.96 28.53
N PHE A 23 -17.06 6.28 27.35
CA PHE A 23 -17.10 7.64 26.81
C PHE A 23 -18.53 7.88 26.28
N ILE A 24 -19.18 8.94 26.77
CA ILE A 24 -20.63 9.09 26.69
C ILE A 24 -20.97 10.36 25.90
N PRO A 25 -21.79 10.28 24.83
CA PRO A 25 -22.31 11.46 24.14
C PRO A 25 -23.38 12.17 25.00
N SER A 26 -23.24 13.48 25.22
CA SER A 26 -24.13 14.30 26.04
C SER A 26 -24.58 15.57 25.32
N ALA A 27 -25.76 16.09 25.71
CA ALA A 27 -26.30 17.35 25.18
C ALA A 27 -25.77 18.61 25.91
N SER A 28 -25.05 18.44 27.04
CA SER A 28 -24.42 19.52 27.83
C SER A 28 -23.01 19.11 28.27
N ALA A 29 -22.18 20.09 28.63
CA ALA A 29 -20.85 19.93 29.22
C ALA A 29 -20.88 19.53 30.71
N ASP A 30 -22.07 19.46 31.34
CA ASP A 30 -22.23 19.13 32.75
C ASP A 30 -21.93 17.66 33.07
N ALA A 31 -21.27 17.42 34.20
CA ALA A 31 -20.88 16.10 34.70
C ALA A 31 -22.05 15.21 35.16
N SER A 32 -23.29 15.68 35.09
CA SER A 32 -24.51 14.94 35.45
C SER A 32 -25.46 14.71 34.26
N ALA A 33 -25.10 15.14 33.05
CA ALA A 33 -25.94 14.99 31.87
C ALA A 33 -26.10 13.52 31.46
N THR A 34 -27.33 13.15 31.09
CA THR A 34 -27.71 11.80 30.63
C THR A 34 -27.16 11.51 29.23
N GLU A 35 -26.99 10.22 28.90
CA GLU A 35 -26.61 9.78 27.55
C GLU A 35 -27.68 10.15 26.52
N VAL A 36 -27.26 10.75 25.41
CA VAL A 36 -28.14 11.22 24.35
C VAL A 36 -27.66 10.63 23.01
N PRO A 37 -28.57 10.25 22.08
CA PRO A 37 -28.18 9.80 20.75
C PRO A 37 -27.29 10.82 20.01
N LEU A 38 -26.41 10.31 19.14
CA LEU A 38 -25.45 11.09 18.36
C LEU A 38 -26.04 12.26 17.56
N SER A 39 -27.32 12.19 17.19
CA SER A 39 -28.06 13.23 16.49
C SER A 39 -28.37 14.46 17.34
N GLN A 40 -28.38 14.33 18.67
CA GLN A 40 -28.66 15.42 19.62
C GLN A 40 -27.45 15.72 20.54
N ALA A 41 -26.35 14.98 20.38
CA ALA A 41 -25.14 15.16 21.16
C ALA A 41 -24.33 16.38 20.71
N THR A 42 -23.94 17.21 21.68
CA THR A 42 -23.10 18.40 21.49
C THR A 42 -21.70 18.21 22.05
N HIS A 43 -21.56 17.37 23.08
CA HIS A 43 -20.29 17.08 23.75
C HIS A 43 -20.07 15.57 23.86
N LEU A 44 -18.79 15.16 23.88
CA LEU A 44 -18.36 13.82 24.22
C LEU A 44 -17.66 13.87 25.58
N ARG A 45 -18.20 13.14 26.56
CA ARG A 45 -17.71 13.12 27.93
C ARG A 45 -16.78 11.93 28.17
N PHE A 46 -15.68 12.20 28.87
CA PHE A 46 -14.72 11.21 29.36
C PHE A 46 -14.72 11.20 30.91
N PRO A 47 -15.54 10.34 31.55
CA PRO A 47 -15.68 10.28 33.00
C PRO A 47 -14.37 9.98 33.74
N ASN A 48 -13.43 9.25 33.12
CA ASN A 48 -12.14 8.94 33.73
C ASN A 48 -11.21 10.16 33.87
N GLN A 49 -11.48 11.24 33.15
CA GLN A 49 -10.65 12.45 33.17
C GLN A 49 -11.46 13.70 33.58
N ASP A 50 -12.76 13.54 33.85
CA ASP A 50 -13.73 14.62 34.08
C ASP A 50 -13.66 15.74 33.02
N VAL A 51 -13.44 15.36 31.76
CA VAL A 51 -13.39 16.29 30.62
C VAL A 51 -14.59 16.05 29.70
N ALA A 52 -15.21 17.14 29.26
CA ALA A 52 -16.19 17.15 28.16
C ALA A 52 -15.60 17.92 26.97
N VAL A 53 -15.53 17.27 25.80
CA VAL A 53 -15.00 17.87 24.57
C VAL A 53 -16.14 18.11 23.58
N PRO A 54 -16.20 19.28 22.91
CA PRO A 54 -17.20 19.52 21.86
C PRO A 54 -17.07 18.50 20.72
N ILE A 55 -18.17 17.88 20.34
CA ILE A 55 -18.16 16.79 19.35
C ILE A 55 -17.98 17.31 17.91
N ASP A 56 -18.25 18.59 17.67
CA ASP A 56 -18.04 19.31 16.41
C ASP A 56 -16.60 19.80 16.19
N ASN A 57 -15.71 19.61 17.17
CA ASN A 57 -14.36 20.14 17.07
C ASN A 57 -13.55 19.38 16.00
N PRO A 58 -12.93 20.07 15.03
CA PRO A 58 -12.06 19.43 14.05
C PRO A 58 -10.85 18.81 14.73
N THR A 59 -10.53 17.57 14.34
CA THR A 59 -9.40 16.83 14.91
C THR A 59 -8.17 16.91 14.01
N ARG A 60 -7.06 16.33 14.49
CA ARG A 60 -5.79 16.22 13.75
C ARG A 60 -5.83 15.19 12.62
N PHE A 61 -6.87 14.37 12.55
CA PHE A 61 -7.06 13.39 11.49
C PHE A 61 -7.60 14.10 10.25
N VAL A 62 -6.91 13.95 9.12
CA VAL A 62 -7.21 14.64 7.86
C VAL A 62 -7.59 13.61 6.81
N SER A 63 -8.82 13.69 6.31
CA SER A 63 -9.31 12.93 5.16
C SER A 63 -9.41 13.87 3.96
N HIS A 64 -8.84 13.49 2.81
CA HIS A 64 -8.86 14.30 1.58
C HIS A 64 -8.59 15.82 1.77
N ASP A 65 -7.51 16.15 2.50
CA ASP A 65 -7.10 17.53 2.86
C ASP A 65 -8.06 18.33 3.77
N LYS A 66 -9.14 17.70 4.27
CA LYS A 66 -10.07 18.30 5.23
C LYS A 66 -9.93 17.68 6.62
N PRO A 67 -9.89 18.48 7.69
CA PRO A 67 -9.91 17.93 9.04
C PRO A 67 -11.25 17.24 9.30
N VAL A 68 -11.18 16.09 9.96
CA VAL A 68 -12.34 15.28 10.32
C VAL A 68 -12.78 15.65 11.74
N ASP A 69 -14.07 15.89 11.92
CA ASP A 69 -14.64 16.26 13.22
C ASP A 69 -14.68 15.07 14.18
N LEU A 70 -14.63 15.35 15.49
CA LEU A 70 -14.65 14.32 16.52
C LEU A 70 -15.90 13.41 16.43
N ARG A 71 -17.06 13.96 16.02
CA ARG A 71 -18.29 13.19 15.76
C ARG A 71 -18.07 12.09 14.73
N SER A 72 -17.35 12.40 13.65
CA SER A 72 -17.12 11.47 12.55
C SER A 72 -16.18 10.33 12.97
N ILE A 73 -15.17 10.65 13.78
CA ILE A 73 -14.25 9.65 14.35
C ILE A 73 -14.97 8.73 15.34
N TYR A 74 -15.77 9.29 16.25
CA TYR A 74 -16.56 8.51 17.19
C TYR A 74 -17.56 7.59 16.48
N PHE A 75 -18.21 8.09 15.43
CA PHE A 75 -19.10 7.29 14.60
C PHE A 75 -18.38 6.15 13.86
N ALA A 76 -17.17 6.41 13.35
CA ALA A 76 -16.34 5.38 12.71
C ALA A 76 -15.90 4.30 13.70
N TRP A 77 -15.65 4.67 14.96
CA TRP A 77 -15.30 3.75 16.03
C TRP A 77 -16.48 2.84 16.43
N LEU A 78 -17.67 3.42 16.63
CA LEU A 78 -18.88 2.63 16.98
C LEU A 78 -19.21 1.60 15.90
N ASN A 79 -19.04 1.95 14.64
CA ASN A 79 -19.35 1.08 13.51
C ASN A 79 -18.13 0.30 13.00
N ARG A 80 -17.06 0.13 13.80
CA ARG A 80 -15.80 -0.46 13.34
C ARG A 80 -15.94 -1.87 12.74
N GLU A 81 -16.90 -2.66 13.23
CA GLU A 81 -17.12 -4.06 12.81
C GLU A 81 -18.15 -4.18 11.67
N VAL A 82 -18.77 -3.07 11.26
CA VAL A 82 -19.81 -3.02 10.23
C VAL A 82 -19.19 -2.91 8.83
N ALA A 83 -19.74 -3.67 7.87
CA ALA A 83 -19.30 -3.68 6.48
C ALA A 83 -19.46 -2.30 5.81
N ILE A 84 -18.60 -1.98 4.84
CA ILE A 84 -18.54 -0.65 4.18
C ILE A 84 -19.90 -0.18 3.63
N PRO A 85 -20.69 -1.01 2.91
CA PRO A 85 -21.98 -0.57 2.38
C PRO A 85 -22.97 -0.18 3.48
N GLU A 86 -22.97 -0.91 4.59
CA GLU A 86 -23.85 -0.68 5.73
C GLU A 86 -23.39 0.52 6.56
N TYR A 87 -22.08 0.72 6.70
CA TYR A 87 -21.50 1.94 7.28
C TYR A 87 -21.86 3.21 6.48
N ASN A 88 -21.78 3.15 5.16
CA ASN A 88 -22.17 4.27 4.31
C ASN A 88 -23.67 4.58 4.45
N ALA A 89 -24.50 3.54 4.57
CA ALA A 89 -25.93 3.68 4.80
C ALA A 89 -26.22 4.28 6.19
N SER A 90 -25.54 3.84 7.24
CA SER A 90 -25.72 4.40 8.60
C SER A 90 -25.20 5.83 8.70
N ALA A 91 -24.12 6.18 8.01
CA ALA A 91 -23.61 7.56 7.93
C ALA A 91 -24.62 8.49 7.24
N THR A 92 -25.29 8.01 6.20
CA THR A 92 -26.32 8.77 5.47
C THR A 92 -27.55 8.98 6.37
N LYS A 93 -28.04 7.93 7.04
CA LYS A 93 -29.17 8.02 7.97
C LYS A 93 -28.91 9.02 9.10
N LEU A 94 -27.72 8.98 9.71
CA LEU A 94 -27.37 9.88 10.80
C LEU A 94 -27.26 11.34 10.32
N ASN A 95 -26.77 11.56 9.11
CA ASN A 95 -26.79 12.90 8.49
C ASN A 95 -28.20 13.41 8.22
N ASP A 96 -29.13 12.55 7.80
CA ASP A 96 -30.54 12.91 7.60
C ASP A 96 -31.22 13.25 8.95
N GLU A 97 -30.91 12.50 10.01
CA GLU A 97 -31.40 12.76 11.37
C GLU A 97 -30.82 14.07 11.96
N LEU A 98 -29.54 14.36 11.72
CA LEU A 98 -28.90 15.62 12.13
C LEU A 98 -29.49 16.82 11.39
N ALA A 99 -29.79 16.67 10.10
CA ALA A 99 -30.47 17.69 9.30
C ALA A 99 -31.89 17.95 9.81
N ALA A 100 -32.62 16.90 10.18
CA ALA A 100 -33.96 17.02 10.78
C ALA A 100 -33.94 17.66 12.18
N ALA A 101 -32.88 17.43 12.96
CA ALA A 101 -32.69 18.00 14.29
C ALA A 101 -32.18 19.46 14.28
N GLY A 102 -31.90 20.04 13.11
CA GLY A 102 -31.37 21.41 12.99
C GLY A 102 -29.92 21.57 13.46
N GLY A 103 -29.19 20.45 13.61
CA GLY A 103 -27.79 20.44 14.00
C GLY A 103 -26.88 20.89 12.86
N SER A 104 -25.86 21.71 13.16
CA SER A 104 -24.89 22.19 12.17
C SER A 104 -23.79 21.17 11.81
N GLY A 105 -23.78 20.02 12.48
CA GLY A 105 -22.76 18.98 12.32
C GLY A 105 -23.09 17.99 11.21
N LYS A 106 -22.09 17.65 10.39
CA LYS A 106 -22.18 16.60 9.36
C LYS A 106 -21.15 15.52 9.64
N VAL A 107 -21.56 14.25 9.61
CA VAL A 107 -20.65 13.11 9.67
C VAL A 107 -20.00 12.92 8.30
N GLN A 108 -18.67 12.99 8.28
CA GLN A 108 -17.88 12.71 7.08
C GLN A 108 -17.73 11.21 6.89
N ASN A 109 -17.97 10.75 5.66
CA ASN A 109 -17.79 9.35 5.31
C ASN A 109 -16.30 9.09 5.01
N LEU A 110 -15.66 8.25 5.81
CA LEU A 110 -14.25 7.91 5.67
C LEU A 110 -14.04 6.79 4.66
N GLY A 111 -13.01 6.93 3.82
CA GLY A 111 -12.61 5.85 2.90
C GLY A 111 -12.14 4.60 3.67
N PHE A 112 -12.18 3.42 3.03
CA PHE A 112 -11.80 2.16 3.68
C PHE A 112 -10.39 2.19 4.30
N ILE A 113 -9.42 2.74 3.56
CA ILE A 113 -8.02 2.82 4.00
C ILE A 113 -7.88 3.77 5.19
N GLU A 114 -8.50 4.95 5.12
CA GLU A 114 -8.48 5.96 6.18
C GLU A 114 -9.13 5.43 7.46
N ARG A 115 -10.28 4.75 7.33
CA ARG A 115 -10.99 4.12 8.45
C ARG A 115 -10.16 3.02 9.11
N LEU A 116 -9.50 2.17 8.33
CA LEU A 116 -8.66 1.09 8.86
C LEU A 116 -7.46 1.66 9.64
N ASP A 117 -6.80 2.68 9.10
CA ASP A 117 -5.68 3.35 9.76
C ASP A 117 -6.12 4.03 11.06
N LEU A 118 -7.25 4.76 11.03
CA LEU A 118 -7.82 5.40 12.21
C LEU A 118 -8.14 4.40 13.32
N ILE A 119 -8.81 3.28 12.99
CA ILE A 119 -9.17 2.25 13.98
C ILE A 119 -7.92 1.61 14.57
N THR A 120 -6.94 1.26 13.73
CA THR A 120 -5.67 0.64 14.15
C THR A 120 -4.88 1.57 15.07
N TRP A 121 -4.92 2.88 14.80
CA TRP A 121 -4.29 3.89 15.66
C TRP A 121 -5.04 4.09 16.99
N LEU A 122 -6.38 4.12 16.96
CA LEU A 122 -7.22 4.24 18.15
C LEU A 122 -7.13 3.04 19.09
N GLU A 123 -6.97 1.83 18.54
CA GLU A 123 -6.67 0.60 19.29
C GLU A 123 -5.26 0.61 19.89
N GLY A 124 -4.39 1.49 19.41
CA GLY A 124 -2.99 1.57 19.84
C GLY A 124 -2.08 0.51 19.21
N ALA A 125 -2.55 -0.21 18.19
CA ALA A 125 -1.74 -1.17 17.43
C ALA A 125 -0.69 -0.48 16.54
N SER A 126 -0.91 0.79 16.18
CA SER A 126 0.09 1.66 15.55
C SER A 126 0.23 2.98 16.30
N GLU A 127 1.47 3.44 16.48
CA GLU A 127 1.78 4.77 17.05
C GLU A 127 1.87 5.86 15.97
N GLU A 128 2.10 5.46 14.72
CA GLU A 128 2.24 6.33 13.55
C GLU A 128 1.02 6.14 12.63
N SER A 129 0.40 7.24 12.20
CA SER A 129 -0.70 7.24 11.23
C SER A 129 -0.42 8.26 10.13
N GLU A 130 -0.66 7.88 8.88
CA GLU A 130 -0.37 8.72 7.71
C GLU A 130 -1.30 9.93 7.62
N TYR A 131 -2.46 9.85 8.28
CA TYR A 131 -3.53 10.86 8.23
C TYR A 131 -3.58 11.79 9.44
N ILE A 132 -2.75 11.58 10.48
CA ILE A 132 -2.71 12.47 11.66
C ILE A 132 -1.59 13.50 11.51
N LYS A 133 -1.95 14.78 11.45
CA LYS A 133 -0.95 15.86 11.44
C LYS A 133 -0.31 16.00 12.84
N PRO A 134 1.04 16.07 12.95
CA PRO A 134 1.72 16.37 14.21
C PRO A 134 1.31 17.75 14.75
N LEU A 135 1.06 17.86 16.06
CA LEU A 135 0.81 19.15 16.73
C LEU A 135 2.03 20.06 16.58
N ALA A 136 1.80 21.38 16.47
CA ALA A 136 2.88 22.37 16.42
C ALA A 136 3.76 22.36 17.69
N SER A 137 3.23 21.91 18.83
CA SER A 137 3.99 21.70 20.07
C SER A 137 4.97 20.51 20.01
N ASP A 138 4.78 19.59 19.07
CA ASP A 138 5.71 18.46 18.84
C ASP A 138 6.83 18.82 17.84
N LYS A 139 6.70 19.96 17.15
CA LYS A 139 7.85 20.59 16.47
C LYS A 139 8.81 21.24 17.46
N ASP A 140 8.33 21.65 18.64
CA ASP A 140 9.16 22.26 19.68
C ASP A 140 9.71 21.25 20.69
N ALA A 141 9.06 20.10 20.91
CA ALA A 141 9.66 18.98 21.65
C ALA A 141 10.78 18.27 20.87
N ALA A 142 10.73 18.29 19.52
CA ALA A 142 11.80 17.80 18.66
C ALA A 142 12.89 18.86 18.33
N THR A 143 12.71 20.12 18.75
CA THR A 143 13.71 21.19 18.56
C THR A 143 14.23 21.84 19.86
N ALA A 144 13.75 21.43 21.04
CA ALA A 144 14.35 21.73 22.35
C ALA A 144 15.65 20.94 22.64
N GLY A 145 16.41 20.63 21.60
CA GLY A 145 17.67 19.89 21.66
C GLY A 145 18.80 20.51 20.85
N ALA A 146 18.78 21.82 20.56
CA ALA A 146 19.99 22.58 20.22
C ALA A 146 19.70 24.08 19.95
N ALA A 147 19.73 24.90 21.00
CA ALA A 147 20.21 26.27 20.90
C ALA A 147 20.91 26.64 22.21
N THR A 148 22.23 26.46 22.20
CA THR A 148 23.15 26.78 23.29
C THR A 148 23.16 28.28 23.59
N THR A 149 23.00 28.57 24.88
CA THR A 149 23.50 29.77 25.55
C THR A 149 24.97 29.99 25.20
N LYS A 150 25.28 31.19 24.69
CA LYS A 150 26.60 31.78 24.81
C LYS A 150 26.85 32.04 26.30
N THR A 151 27.86 31.41 26.89
CA THR A 151 28.76 32.09 27.84
C THR A 151 30.06 31.32 27.98
N THR A 152 31.12 32.11 27.99
CA THR A 152 32.53 31.82 28.21
C THR A 152 32.81 31.11 29.54
N GLY A 153 33.71 30.12 29.49
CA GLY A 153 34.71 29.85 30.51
C GLY A 153 34.23 29.24 31.84
N ALA A 154 34.36 27.92 31.98
CA ALA A 154 35.06 27.26 33.09
C ALA A 154 34.79 25.74 33.03
N VAL A 155 35.89 25.00 32.85
CA VAL A 155 36.20 23.65 33.35
C VAL A 155 35.08 22.91 34.08
N SER A 156 34.63 21.78 33.52
CA SER A 156 34.43 20.48 34.21
C SER A 156 33.81 19.46 33.24
N SER A 157 34.64 18.51 32.81
CA SER A 157 34.27 17.35 32.01
C SER A 157 33.53 16.32 32.88
N ALA A 158 32.25 16.05 32.57
CA ALA A 158 31.54 14.88 33.08
C ALA A 158 30.81 14.18 31.92
N THR A 159 31.40 13.07 31.48
CA THR A 159 30.84 12.09 30.56
C THR A 159 29.60 11.43 31.17
N GLN A 160 28.42 11.67 30.60
CA GLN A 160 27.21 10.94 30.97
C GLN A 160 27.21 9.56 30.30
N ALA A 161 27.31 8.56 31.17
CA ALA A 161 27.29 7.15 30.87
C ALA A 161 25.92 6.70 30.38
N ARG A 162 25.96 5.62 29.58
CA ARG A 162 24.82 4.76 29.27
C ARG A 162 24.03 4.45 30.53
N SER A 163 22.72 4.62 30.45
CA SER A 163 21.75 4.20 31.46
C SER A 163 21.82 2.67 31.65
N GLY A 164 22.65 2.26 32.60
CA GLY A 164 22.68 0.94 33.19
C GLY A 164 22.68 1.11 34.70
N ARG A 165 21.59 0.68 35.32
CA ARG A 165 21.29 0.66 36.76
C ARG A 165 22.51 0.22 37.59
N GLY A 166 23.01 1.11 38.47
CA GLY A 166 24.06 0.81 39.47
C GLY A 166 25.07 1.94 39.63
N THR A 167 25.43 2.28 40.87
CA THR A 167 26.53 3.21 41.18
C THR A 167 27.82 2.74 40.51
N MET A 168 28.37 3.53 39.59
CA MET A 168 29.59 3.19 38.84
C MET A 168 30.78 3.01 39.80
N ASP A 169 31.45 1.88 39.71
CA ASP A 169 32.58 1.48 40.56
C ASP A 169 33.75 2.51 40.47
N PRO A 170 34.31 3.00 41.60
CA PRO A 170 35.41 3.97 41.60
C PRO A 170 36.61 3.57 40.73
N ARG A 171 36.86 2.26 40.57
CA ARG A 171 37.92 1.75 39.69
C ARG A 171 37.64 2.01 38.21
N LEU A 172 36.37 1.92 37.81
CA LEU A 172 35.94 2.14 36.43
C LEU A 172 36.06 3.62 36.03
N VAL A 173 35.79 4.52 36.96
CA VAL A 173 36.01 5.97 36.79
C VAL A 173 37.49 6.29 36.58
N GLY A 174 38.38 5.64 37.33
CA GLY A 174 39.83 5.77 37.14
C GLY A 174 40.30 5.31 35.74
N ILE A 175 39.70 4.24 35.22
CA ILE A 175 39.99 3.72 33.88
C ILE A 175 39.48 4.69 32.80
N TYR A 176 38.26 5.22 32.94
CA TYR A 176 37.72 6.20 32.00
C TYR A 176 38.54 7.50 31.96
N ASN A 177 39.08 7.94 33.09
CA ASN A 177 39.95 9.13 33.13
C ASN A 177 41.30 8.89 32.44
N GLY A 178 41.76 7.65 32.35
CA GLY A 178 43.00 7.27 31.65
C GLY A 178 42.81 6.93 30.17
N GLU A 179 41.58 6.83 29.67
CA GLU A 179 41.31 6.38 28.30
C GLU A 179 41.50 7.52 27.28
N ARG A 180 42.26 7.26 26.21
CA ARG A 180 42.30 8.15 25.03
C ARG A 180 41.25 7.68 24.03
N ARG A 181 40.18 8.47 23.87
CA ARG A 181 39.10 8.16 22.90
C ARG A 181 39.55 8.46 21.48
N MET A 182 39.87 7.43 20.71
CA MET A 182 40.33 7.52 19.32
C MET A 182 39.17 7.53 18.30
N GLY A 183 38.09 8.26 18.61
CA GLY A 183 36.94 8.48 17.73
C GLY A 183 35.87 7.39 17.77
N ASP A 184 34.60 7.80 17.89
CA ASP A 184 33.41 6.94 17.81
C ASP A 184 32.95 6.73 16.35
N ARG A 185 32.04 5.78 16.13
CA ARG A 185 31.36 5.53 14.83
C ARG A 185 30.84 6.82 14.18
N ASN A 186 30.33 7.77 14.98
CA ASN A 186 29.83 9.06 14.50
C ASN A 186 30.94 10.04 14.12
N THR A 187 32.13 9.94 14.71
CA THR A 187 33.30 10.72 14.29
C THR A 187 33.94 10.18 13.02
N VAL A 188 33.88 8.87 12.78
CA VAL A 188 34.33 8.25 11.52
C VAL A 188 33.46 8.67 10.33
N LEU A 189 32.16 8.89 10.56
CA LEU A 189 31.21 9.32 9.53
C LEU A 189 31.27 10.82 9.21
N ARG A 190 32.01 11.62 10.00
CA ARG A 190 32.22 13.05 9.74
C ARG A 190 33.64 13.25 9.21
N GLY A 191 33.79 14.12 8.20
CA GLY A 191 35.12 14.51 7.73
C GLY A 191 35.92 15.20 8.84
N ASN A 192 37.25 15.24 8.68
CA ASN A 192 38.16 15.96 9.57
C ASN A 192 37.84 17.46 9.72
N LYS A 193 37.11 18.04 8.76
CA LYS A 193 36.57 19.39 8.82
C LYS A 193 35.09 19.35 9.23
N PRO A 194 34.68 20.07 10.29
CA PRO A 194 33.27 20.27 10.62
C PRO A 194 32.59 21.14 9.55
N THR A 195 32.23 20.54 8.41
CA THR A 195 31.47 21.21 7.35
C THR A 195 29.99 20.90 7.50
N ASP A 196 29.19 21.92 7.81
CA ASP A 196 27.73 21.81 7.84
C ASP A 196 27.14 22.18 6.47
N PHE A 197 26.49 21.22 5.82
CA PHE A 197 25.80 21.41 4.54
C PHE A 197 24.29 21.65 4.70
N SER A 198 23.81 21.92 5.92
CA SER A 198 22.41 22.26 6.20
C SER A 198 21.89 23.42 5.35
N HIS A 199 22.75 24.40 5.03
CA HIS A 199 22.42 25.53 4.16
C HIS A 199 22.09 25.11 2.72
N VAL A 200 22.85 24.16 2.16
CA VAL A 200 22.60 23.61 0.82
C VAL A 200 21.26 22.87 0.77
N ARG A 201 20.91 22.15 1.85
CA ARG A 201 19.59 21.49 1.97
C ARG A 201 18.43 22.49 1.95
N LYS A 202 18.57 23.63 2.62
CA LYS A 202 17.55 24.70 2.61
C LYS A 202 17.38 25.32 1.24
N LEU A 203 18.49 25.55 0.52
CA LEU A 203 18.46 26.06 -0.86
C LEU A 203 17.86 25.06 -1.85
N ALA A 204 18.01 23.76 -1.62
CA ALA A 204 17.48 22.71 -2.50
C ALA A 204 15.97 22.43 -2.30
N ALA A 205 15.41 22.73 -1.14
CA ALA A 205 14.00 22.49 -0.80
C ALA A 205 12.99 23.06 -1.84
N PRO A 206 13.09 24.32 -2.30
CA PRO A 206 12.17 24.86 -3.31
C PRO A 206 12.29 24.18 -4.69
N PHE A 207 13.48 23.67 -5.05
CA PHE A 207 13.69 22.98 -6.32
C PHE A 207 13.15 21.54 -6.32
N ILE A 208 13.16 20.88 -5.15
CA ILE A 208 12.59 19.54 -4.98
C ILE A 208 11.07 19.61 -4.97
N GLN A 209 10.49 20.63 -4.33
CA GLN A 209 9.02 20.83 -4.30
C GLN A 209 8.45 21.23 -5.67
N LYS A 210 9.12 22.09 -6.43
CA LYS A 210 8.68 22.44 -7.81
C LYS A 210 8.72 21.26 -8.79
N LYS A 211 9.53 20.23 -8.53
CA LYS A 211 9.59 19.03 -9.39
C LYS A 211 8.40 18.07 -9.19
N SER A 212 7.58 18.28 -8.16
CA SER A 212 6.37 17.48 -7.90
C SER A 212 5.09 18.03 -8.56
N GLN A 213 5.13 19.21 -9.18
CA GLN A 213 3.95 19.87 -9.76
C GLN A 213 4.16 20.39 -11.20
N SER A 214 4.85 19.62 -12.06
CA SER A 214 4.86 19.92 -13.50
C SER A 214 4.50 18.70 -14.32
N SER A 215 3.20 18.52 -14.55
CA SER A 215 2.68 17.80 -15.71
C SER A 215 2.89 18.64 -16.97
N SER A 216 3.40 17.98 -18.01
CA SER A 216 3.24 18.29 -19.44
C SER A 216 3.48 19.73 -19.91
N SER A 217 4.71 20.02 -20.33
CA SER A 217 4.94 20.91 -21.47
C SER A 217 6.15 20.43 -22.29
N SER A 218 5.92 20.30 -23.58
CA SER A 218 6.82 19.89 -24.65
C SER A 218 7.92 20.92 -24.92
N ILE A 219 9.21 20.54 -24.82
CA ILE A 219 10.36 21.29 -25.39
C ILE A 219 11.43 20.26 -25.86
N PRO A 220 12.12 20.51 -27.01
CA PRO A 220 12.64 19.48 -27.90
C PRO A 220 14.04 18.95 -27.55
N ASN A 221 14.36 17.82 -28.19
CA ASN A 221 15.63 17.11 -28.22
C ASN A 221 16.86 18.04 -28.29
N ASN A 222 17.80 17.85 -27.36
CA ASN A 222 19.20 18.19 -27.56
C ASN A 222 20.08 17.03 -27.07
N PRO A 223 20.92 16.39 -27.92
CA PRO A 223 21.55 15.11 -27.63
C PRO A 223 22.98 15.28 -27.08
N SER A 224 23.13 15.98 -25.96
CA SER A 224 24.41 15.97 -25.24
C SER A 224 24.18 16.04 -23.75
N LEU A 225 24.61 14.97 -23.05
CA LEU A 225 24.68 14.79 -21.59
C LEU A 225 23.42 14.24 -20.90
N ALA A 226 23.22 12.93 -20.99
CA ALA A 226 22.36 12.19 -20.05
C ALA A 226 23.01 10.87 -19.58
N LEU A 227 24.14 10.97 -18.86
CA LEU A 227 24.84 9.82 -18.25
C LEU A 227 24.19 9.33 -16.94
N ASN A 228 23.08 9.91 -16.47
CA ASN A 228 22.44 9.46 -15.23
C ASN A 228 20.94 9.79 -15.18
N GLN A 229 20.16 9.24 -16.10
CA GLN A 229 18.73 9.09 -15.82
C GLN A 229 18.59 8.03 -14.73
N LYS A 230 18.25 8.47 -13.51
CA LYS A 230 17.78 7.59 -12.43
C LYS A 230 16.70 6.68 -13.00
N ALA A 231 17.01 5.39 -13.12
CA ALA A 231 16.06 4.37 -13.55
C ALA A 231 14.80 4.46 -12.67
N PRO A 232 13.59 4.32 -13.23
CA PRO A 232 12.36 4.29 -12.45
C PRO A 232 12.48 3.18 -11.39
N THR A 233 12.45 3.57 -10.12
CA THR A 233 12.77 2.72 -8.97
C THR A 233 11.67 1.72 -8.61
N ARG A 234 10.67 1.53 -9.48
CA ARG A 234 9.59 0.56 -9.29
C ARG A 234 9.59 -0.39 -10.47
N ARG A 235 9.87 -1.66 -10.19
CA ARG A 235 9.63 -2.78 -11.10
C ARG A 235 8.17 -2.71 -11.52
N PRO A 236 7.85 -2.48 -12.80
CA PRO A 236 6.45 -2.56 -13.21
C PRO A 236 6.03 -4.02 -13.17
N ASP A 237 4.90 -4.30 -12.54
CA ASP A 237 4.40 -5.66 -12.42
C ASP A 237 4.03 -6.21 -13.82
N PRO A 238 4.55 -7.38 -14.24
CA PRO A 238 4.17 -8.02 -15.49
C PRO A 238 2.70 -8.41 -15.50
N ILE A 239 2.08 -8.36 -16.68
CA ILE A 239 0.65 -8.63 -16.86
C ILE A 239 0.45 -9.90 -17.69
N ILE A 240 -0.47 -10.75 -17.26
CA ILE A 240 -0.95 -11.93 -17.97
C ILE A 240 -2.42 -11.68 -18.32
N LEU A 241 -2.74 -11.68 -19.62
CA LEU A 241 -4.12 -11.54 -20.09
C LEU A 241 -4.79 -12.89 -20.14
N LEU A 242 -5.95 -13.01 -19.50
CA LEU A 242 -6.80 -14.20 -19.56
C LEU A 242 -7.78 -14.06 -20.74
N SER A 243 -8.19 -15.20 -21.32
CA SER A 243 -9.22 -15.21 -22.35
C SER A 243 -10.59 -14.96 -21.73
N PRO A 244 -11.37 -13.97 -22.20
CA PRO A 244 -12.73 -13.72 -21.73
C PRO A 244 -13.74 -14.75 -22.27
N SER A 245 -13.28 -15.75 -23.03
CA SER A 245 -14.17 -16.76 -23.62
C SER A 245 -14.77 -17.67 -22.55
N ALA A 246 -16.05 -17.99 -22.68
CA ALA A 246 -16.71 -18.91 -21.77
C ALA A 246 -16.19 -20.35 -21.86
N SER A 247 -15.57 -20.69 -22.99
CA SER A 247 -14.92 -21.98 -23.23
C SER A 247 -13.49 -22.07 -22.69
N SER A 248 -12.96 -21.00 -22.09
CA SER A 248 -11.61 -21.02 -21.51
C SER A 248 -11.57 -21.89 -20.26
N LEU A 249 -10.60 -22.82 -20.20
CA LEU A 249 -10.36 -23.65 -19.02
C LEU A 249 -9.80 -22.84 -17.85
N LEU A 250 -9.06 -21.77 -18.14
CA LEU A 250 -8.50 -20.86 -17.13
C LEU A 250 -9.24 -19.53 -17.17
N ARG A 251 -9.84 -19.17 -16.04
CA ARG A 251 -10.51 -17.88 -15.73
C ARG A 251 -9.97 -17.31 -14.43
N LEU A 252 -10.36 -16.10 -14.04
CA LEU A 252 -9.90 -15.52 -12.76
C LEU A 252 -10.24 -16.36 -11.53
N SER A 253 -11.35 -17.11 -11.56
CA SER A 253 -11.77 -17.95 -10.43
C SER A 253 -10.82 -19.10 -10.13
N ASN A 254 -10.17 -19.69 -11.14
CA ASN A 254 -9.27 -20.84 -10.99
C ASN A 254 -7.82 -20.57 -11.40
N ALA A 255 -7.52 -19.47 -12.08
CA ALA A 255 -6.16 -19.15 -12.52
C ALA A 255 -5.18 -18.98 -11.35
N ARG A 256 -5.67 -18.55 -10.18
CA ARG A 256 -4.84 -18.47 -8.97
C ARG A 256 -4.36 -19.84 -8.52
N SER A 257 -5.28 -20.75 -8.22
CA SER A 257 -4.95 -22.11 -7.75
C SER A 257 -4.16 -22.89 -8.80
N PHE A 258 -4.43 -22.64 -10.08
CA PHE A 258 -3.66 -23.27 -11.15
C PHE A 258 -2.21 -22.76 -11.22
N LEU A 259 -1.98 -21.45 -11.25
CA LEU A 259 -0.63 -20.89 -11.45
C LEU A 259 0.22 -20.86 -10.17
N GLU A 260 -0.41 -20.80 -8.99
CA GLU A 260 0.25 -20.77 -7.68
C GLU A 260 0.43 -22.18 -7.10
N ASP A 261 -0.65 -22.96 -7.00
CA ASP A 261 -0.62 -24.30 -6.37
C ASP A 261 -0.38 -25.45 -7.35
N GLY A 262 -0.47 -25.19 -8.66
CA GLY A 262 -0.33 -26.22 -9.69
C GLY A 262 -1.49 -27.20 -9.73
N LYS A 263 -2.69 -26.79 -9.26
CA LYS A 263 -3.88 -27.66 -9.19
C LYS A 263 -4.99 -27.08 -10.03
N PHE A 264 -5.43 -27.83 -11.05
CA PHE A 264 -6.60 -27.44 -11.81
C PHE A 264 -7.89 -27.70 -11.00
N VAL A 265 -8.66 -26.64 -10.75
CA VAL A 265 -10.01 -26.74 -10.18
C VAL A 265 -11.01 -26.28 -11.25
N PRO A 266 -12.10 -27.02 -11.48
CA PRO A 266 -13.16 -26.59 -12.38
C PRO A 266 -13.67 -25.20 -12.00
N THR A 267 -14.07 -24.41 -12.98
CA THR A 267 -14.68 -23.11 -12.70
C THR A 267 -16.07 -23.33 -12.11
N ASP A 268 -16.22 -23.18 -10.80
CA ASP A 268 -17.55 -23.15 -10.18
C ASP A 268 -18.34 -21.94 -10.70
N ALA A 269 -19.64 -22.13 -10.94
CA ALA A 269 -20.55 -21.09 -11.43
C ALA A 269 -20.75 -19.92 -10.44
N GLY A 270 -20.17 -20.01 -9.22
CA GLY A 270 -20.05 -18.90 -8.28
C GLY A 270 -18.91 -17.97 -8.69
N GLY A 271 -19.12 -17.22 -9.77
CA GLY A 271 -18.12 -16.31 -10.33
C GLY A 271 -17.68 -15.24 -9.35
N THR A 272 -16.37 -15.11 -9.16
CA THR A 272 -15.76 -13.93 -8.55
C THR A 272 -15.97 -12.75 -9.50
N SER A 273 -16.63 -11.68 -9.05
CA SER A 273 -16.81 -10.42 -9.83
C SER A 273 -15.51 -9.63 -10.02
N ALA A 274 -14.36 -10.22 -9.67
CA ALA A 274 -13.07 -9.57 -9.76
C ALA A 274 -12.57 -9.63 -11.21
N THR A 275 -12.29 -8.46 -11.80
CA THR A 275 -11.69 -8.35 -13.14
C THR A 275 -10.15 -8.47 -13.11
N MET A 276 -9.55 -8.41 -11.92
CA MET A 276 -8.11 -8.42 -11.72
C MET A 276 -7.71 -9.29 -10.51
N LEU A 277 -6.63 -10.07 -10.67
CA LEU A 277 -6.04 -10.90 -9.63
C LEU A 277 -4.51 -10.72 -9.63
N HIS A 278 -3.86 -10.98 -8.50
CA HIS A 278 -2.40 -10.93 -8.39
C HIS A 278 -1.86 -12.30 -7.99
N VAL A 279 -0.80 -12.76 -8.66
CA VAL A 279 -0.07 -13.99 -8.33
C VAL A 279 1.40 -13.64 -8.11
N GLN A 280 2.05 -14.26 -7.14
CA GLN A 280 3.47 -14.06 -6.88
C GLN A 280 4.24 -15.31 -7.26
N ARG A 281 5.30 -15.15 -8.07
CA ARG A 281 6.16 -16.25 -8.47
C ARG A 281 7.61 -15.78 -8.52
N THR A 282 8.51 -16.60 -7.99
CA THR A 282 9.96 -16.40 -8.16
C THR A 282 10.37 -16.84 -9.56
N ILE A 283 11.09 -15.98 -10.27
CA ILE A 283 11.60 -16.26 -11.62
C ILE A 283 13.13 -16.29 -11.52
N PRO A 284 13.74 -17.48 -11.44
CA PRO A 284 15.17 -17.61 -11.20
C PRO A 284 16.05 -16.87 -12.22
N SER A 285 15.62 -16.76 -13.48
CA SER A 285 16.43 -16.09 -14.51
C SER A 285 16.44 -14.56 -14.44
N ILE A 286 15.53 -13.92 -13.72
CA ILE A 286 15.42 -12.46 -13.63
C ILE A 286 15.81 -11.98 -12.23
N ASP A 287 15.20 -12.55 -11.20
CA ASP A 287 15.54 -12.27 -9.80
C ASP A 287 15.35 -13.54 -8.95
N PRO A 288 16.45 -14.25 -8.62
CA PRO A 288 16.40 -15.44 -7.77
C PRO A 288 15.95 -15.13 -6.33
N ASN A 289 16.14 -13.89 -5.87
CA ASN A 289 16.03 -13.55 -4.45
C ASN A 289 14.72 -12.84 -4.09
N ARG A 290 13.90 -12.44 -5.07
CA ARG A 290 12.62 -11.77 -4.82
C ARG A 290 11.51 -12.33 -5.70
N PRO A 291 10.35 -12.72 -5.12
CA PRO A 291 9.18 -13.08 -5.90
C PRO A 291 8.71 -11.86 -6.70
N MET A 292 8.39 -12.07 -7.97
CA MET A 292 7.78 -11.08 -8.84
C MET A 292 6.26 -11.20 -8.76
N ARG A 293 5.57 -10.07 -8.70
CA ARG A 293 4.11 -10.02 -8.69
C ARG A 293 3.60 -9.89 -10.12
N PHE A 294 2.84 -10.88 -10.56
CA PHE A 294 2.10 -10.89 -11.81
C PHE A 294 0.68 -10.41 -11.59
N ILE A 295 0.18 -9.58 -12.51
CA ILE A 295 -1.21 -9.14 -12.54
C ILE A 295 -1.92 -9.96 -13.61
N LEU A 296 -3.00 -10.64 -13.23
CA LEU A 296 -3.89 -11.35 -14.12
C LEU A 296 -5.11 -10.48 -14.36
N VAL A 297 -5.49 -10.29 -15.61
CA VAL A 297 -6.63 -9.46 -15.98
C VAL A 297 -7.50 -10.17 -17.00
N GLU A 298 -8.81 -10.11 -16.83
CA GLU A 298 -9.79 -10.48 -17.86
C GLU A 298 -10.11 -9.25 -18.73
N GLY A 299 -10.00 -9.42 -20.05
CA GLY A 299 -10.32 -8.35 -20.99
C GLY A 299 -9.27 -7.23 -21.05
N SER A 300 -9.41 -6.36 -22.05
CA SER A 300 -8.45 -5.28 -22.38
C SER A 300 -9.04 -3.87 -22.22
N GLU A 301 -10.31 -3.76 -21.79
CA GLU A 301 -11.09 -2.52 -21.84
C GLU A 301 -10.53 -1.39 -20.94
N ALA A 302 -9.85 -1.74 -19.85
CA ALA A 302 -9.24 -0.79 -18.92
C ALA A 302 -7.74 -0.53 -19.18
N PHE A 303 -7.17 -1.00 -20.31
CA PHE A 303 -5.73 -0.93 -20.55
C PHE A 303 -5.29 0.41 -21.14
N LYS A 304 -4.39 1.10 -20.43
CA LYS A 304 -3.63 2.22 -21.00
C LYS A 304 -2.59 1.70 -22.02
N PRO A 305 -2.23 2.50 -23.03
CA PRO A 305 -1.19 2.12 -24.01
C PRO A 305 0.12 1.62 -23.39
N GLU A 306 0.53 2.18 -22.25
CA GLU A 306 1.74 1.80 -21.52
C GLU A 306 1.71 0.39 -20.93
N TYR A 307 0.52 -0.15 -20.63
CA TYR A 307 0.38 -1.48 -20.02
C TYR A 307 0.63 -2.60 -21.02
N TRP A 308 0.45 -2.34 -22.33
CA TRP A 308 0.77 -3.32 -23.37
C TRP A 308 2.24 -3.73 -23.34
N ASN A 309 3.14 -2.80 -22.99
CA ASN A 309 4.56 -3.10 -22.81
C ASN A 309 4.84 -4.02 -21.61
N ARG A 310 3.90 -4.16 -20.68
CA ARG A 310 4.02 -5.01 -19.49
C ARG A 310 3.41 -6.41 -19.70
N ILE A 311 2.70 -6.64 -20.80
CA ILE A 311 2.11 -7.94 -21.10
C ILE A 311 3.21 -8.93 -21.42
N VAL A 312 3.20 -10.04 -20.71
CA VAL A 312 4.17 -11.13 -20.90
C VAL A 312 3.53 -12.32 -21.58
N ALA A 313 2.26 -12.62 -21.27
CA ALA A 313 1.54 -13.72 -21.89
C ALA A 313 0.06 -13.37 -22.08
N VAL A 314 -0.52 -13.97 -23.11
CA VAL A 314 -1.93 -13.89 -23.47
C VAL A 314 -2.47 -15.31 -23.57
N LEU A 315 -3.41 -15.65 -22.71
CA LEU A 315 -4.14 -16.91 -22.84
C LEU A 315 -5.19 -16.76 -23.94
N THR A 316 -5.25 -17.73 -24.84
CA THR A 316 -6.20 -17.74 -25.95
C THR A 316 -6.92 -19.07 -26.05
N THR A 317 -8.13 -19.05 -26.57
CA THR A 317 -8.91 -20.23 -26.94
C THR A 317 -8.91 -20.50 -28.46
N GLY A 318 -8.17 -19.69 -29.24
CA GLY A 318 -8.13 -19.81 -30.71
C GLY A 318 -9.18 -18.98 -31.45
N GLN A 319 -10.05 -18.28 -30.73
CA GLN A 319 -11.11 -17.45 -31.32
C GLN A 319 -10.60 -16.04 -31.61
N THR A 320 -10.60 -15.63 -32.88
CA THR A 320 -10.00 -14.36 -33.31
C THR A 320 -10.72 -13.12 -32.79
N TRP A 321 -12.01 -13.23 -32.45
CA TRP A 321 -12.77 -12.10 -31.88
C TRP A 321 -12.18 -11.62 -30.54
N GLN A 322 -11.46 -12.49 -29.81
CA GLN A 322 -10.81 -12.14 -28.55
C GLN A 322 -9.88 -10.92 -28.69
N PHE A 323 -9.22 -10.80 -29.84
CA PHE A 323 -8.17 -9.79 -30.06
C PHE A 323 -8.70 -8.47 -30.62
N LYS A 324 -10.01 -8.34 -30.90
CA LYS A 324 -10.57 -7.13 -31.52
C LYS A 324 -10.31 -5.85 -30.70
N ASN A 325 -10.36 -5.95 -29.37
CA ASN A 325 -10.14 -4.83 -28.46
C ASN A 325 -8.66 -4.67 -28.05
N TYR A 326 -7.76 -5.46 -28.62
CA TYR A 326 -6.34 -5.42 -28.27
C TYR A 326 -5.60 -4.37 -29.10
N LYS A 327 -4.42 -3.94 -28.63
CA LYS A 327 -3.56 -3.03 -29.39
C LYS A 327 -3.22 -3.57 -30.78
N TRP A 328 -3.06 -4.89 -30.90
CA TRP A 328 -2.90 -5.61 -32.16
C TRP A 328 -4.09 -6.53 -32.37
N SER A 329 -4.94 -6.20 -33.33
CA SER A 329 -6.10 -7.03 -33.68
C SER A 329 -5.72 -8.29 -34.43
N ASP A 330 -4.60 -8.25 -35.17
CA ASP A 330 -4.09 -9.39 -35.91
C ASP A 330 -3.34 -10.35 -34.98
N PRO A 331 -3.77 -11.62 -34.85
CA PRO A 331 -3.14 -12.60 -33.97
C PRO A 331 -1.65 -12.82 -34.29
N ASN A 332 -1.31 -12.81 -35.59
CA ASN A 332 0.06 -13.00 -36.05
C ASN A 332 1.00 -11.87 -35.63
N GLU A 333 0.49 -10.64 -35.53
CA GLU A 333 1.25 -9.49 -35.04
C GLU A 333 1.29 -9.50 -33.51
N LEU A 334 0.14 -9.77 -32.86
CA LEU A 334 0.06 -9.90 -31.41
C LEU A 334 1.07 -10.92 -30.85
N PHE A 335 1.18 -12.10 -31.47
CA PHE A 335 2.10 -13.14 -31.03
C PHE A 335 3.55 -12.93 -31.49
N LYS A 336 3.86 -11.84 -32.21
CA LYS A 336 5.24 -11.32 -32.34
C LYS A 336 5.68 -10.56 -31.11
N HIS A 337 4.74 -9.89 -30.49
CA HIS A 337 4.99 -8.98 -29.39
C HIS A 337 4.75 -9.63 -28.01
N THR A 338 3.91 -10.67 -27.96
CA THR A 338 3.49 -11.36 -26.74
C THR A 338 3.50 -12.87 -26.91
N LEU A 339 3.64 -13.62 -25.81
CA LEU A 339 3.53 -15.08 -25.84
C LEU A 339 2.05 -15.48 -25.83
N GLY A 340 1.63 -16.33 -26.77
CA GLY A 340 0.32 -16.96 -26.70
C GLY A 340 0.36 -18.25 -25.89
N VAL A 341 -0.64 -18.50 -25.04
CA VAL A 341 -0.79 -19.77 -24.33
C VAL A 341 -2.21 -20.30 -24.57
N TYR A 342 -2.30 -21.49 -25.14
CA TYR A 342 -3.55 -22.23 -25.26
C TYR A 342 -3.56 -23.37 -24.26
N VAL A 343 -4.63 -23.45 -23.48
CA VAL A 343 -4.85 -24.52 -22.51
C VAL A 343 -6.11 -25.27 -22.90
N GLY A 344 -5.92 -26.50 -23.38
CA GLY A 344 -6.99 -27.41 -23.77
C GLY A 344 -7.05 -28.66 -22.90
N TRP A 345 -8.02 -29.53 -23.19
CA TRP A 345 -8.02 -30.87 -22.62
C TRP A 345 -7.04 -31.78 -23.34
N ARG A 346 -6.36 -32.64 -22.58
CA ARG A 346 -5.47 -33.65 -23.14
C ARG A 346 -6.27 -34.66 -23.97
N GLY A 347 -5.76 -34.98 -25.15
CA GLY A 347 -6.42 -35.87 -26.11
C GLY A 347 -7.43 -35.15 -27.01
N GLU A 348 -7.72 -33.87 -26.74
CA GLU A 348 -8.48 -33.03 -27.65
C GLU A 348 -7.53 -32.32 -28.61
N SER A 349 -7.89 -32.29 -29.88
CA SER A 349 -7.06 -31.65 -30.90
C SER A 349 -7.20 -30.14 -30.78
N ALA A 350 -6.08 -29.41 -30.67
CA ALA A 350 -6.12 -27.95 -30.61
C ALA A 350 -6.83 -27.37 -31.86
N PRO A 351 -7.61 -26.28 -31.73
CA PRO A 351 -8.23 -25.61 -32.86
C PRO A 351 -7.23 -25.26 -33.98
N ASP A 352 -7.65 -25.36 -35.23
CA ASP A 352 -6.77 -25.16 -36.40
C ASP A 352 -6.09 -23.79 -36.41
N ASN A 353 -6.78 -22.76 -35.89
CA ASN A 353 -6.21 -21.42 -35.71
C ASN A 353 -4.95 -21.45 -34.84
N ILE A 354 -4.96 -22.20 -33.74
CA ILE A 354 -3.79 -22.30 -32.83
C ILE A 354 -2.65 -23.05 -33.50
N ARG A 355 -2.96 -24.08 -34.29
CA ARG A 355 -1.95 -24.79 -35.09
C ARG A 355 -1.35 -23.89 -36.16
N SER A 356 -2.16 -23.03 -36.78
CA SER A 356 -1.71 -22.08 -37.80
C SER A 356 -0.75 -21.02 -37.23
N TRP A 357 -0.91 -20.63 -35.96
CA TRP A 357 -0.01 -19.71 -35.27
C TRP A 357 1.32 -20.36 -34.86
N GLY A 358 1.36 -21.70 -34.80
CA GLY A 358 2.57 -22.50 -34.63
C GLY A 358 3.32 -22.23 -33.33
N HIS A 359 4.65 -22.15 -33.43
CA HIS A 359 5.58 -22.01 -32.30
C HIS A 359 5.38 -20.75 -31.43
N ARG A 360 4.57 -19.79 -31.88
CA ARG A 360 4.29 -18.55 -31.14
C ARG A 360 3.24 -18.74 -30.04
N VAL A 361 2.45 -19.80 -30.14
CA VAL A 361 1.41 -20.15 -29.17
C VAL A 361 1.74 -21.51 -28.55
N LEU A 362 2.01 -21.49 -27.25
CA LEU A 362 2.23 -22.71 -26.49
C LEU A 362 0.90 -23.43 -26.31
N SER A 363 0.74 -24.60 -26.95
CA SER A 363 -0.41 -25.47 -26.75
C SER A 363 -0.13 -26.48 -25.63
N THR A 364 -0.79 -26.33 -24.49
CA THR A 364 -0.74 -27.28 -23.38
C THR A 364 -2.09 -28.00 -23.20
N GLY A 365 -2.04 -29.23 -22.72
CA GLY A 365 -3.22 -30.09 -22.53
C GLY A 365 -3.31 -30.57 -21.09
N ILE A 366 -4.34 -30.14 -20.35
CA ILE A 366 -4.62 -30.56 -18.97
C ILE A 366 -5.45 -31.85 -18.98
N ASP A 367 -5.23 -32.75 -18.02
CA ASP A 367 -6.05 -33.94 -17.89
C ASP A 367 -7.48 -33.56 -17.45
N ARG A 368 -8.49 -34.25 -18.01
CA ARG A 368 -9.89 -34.01 -17.63
C ARG A 368 -10.09 -34.25 -16.13
N TRP A 369 -10.77 -33.31 -15.48
CA TRP A 369 -11.17 -33.43 -14.09
C TRP A 369 -12.07 -34.67 -13.91
N ARG A 370 -11.64 -35.65 -13.11
CA ARG A 370 -12.38 -36.90 -12.84
C ARG A 370 -12.91 -36.99 -11.40
N GLY A 371 -13.08 -35.87 -10.69
CA GLY A 371 -13.62 -35.82 -9.33
C GLY A 371 -12.57 -35.89 -8.21
N GLU A 372 -13.07 -35.85 -6.97
CA GLU A 372 -12.28 -35.86 -5.73
C GLU A 372 -11.79 -37.30 -5.46
N GLY A 373 -10.48 -37.54 -5.46
CA GLY A 373 -9.87 -38.88 -5.25
C GLY A 373 -8.86 -39.32 -6.32
N HIS A 374 -8.74 -38.61 -7.45
CA HIS A 374 -7.72 -38.85 -8.47
C HIS A 374 -6.54 -37.87 -8.39
N ASP A 375 -5.99 -37.68 -7.19
CA ASP A 375 -4.79 -36.85 -6.95
C ASP A 375 -3.56 -37.30 -7.76
N ALA A 376 -3.50 -38.59 -8.13
CA ALA A 376 -2.44 -39.15 -8.95
C ALA A 376 -2.41 -38.62 -10.39
N SER A 377 -3.42 -37.91 -10.89
CA SER A 377 -3.33 -37.21 -12.20
C SER A 377 -2.92 -35.74 -12.05
N ARG A 378 -2.98 -35.18 -10.82
CA ARG A 378 -2.72 -33.77 -10.53
C ARG A 378 -1.23 -33.40 -10.50
N PHE A 379 -0.32 -34.38 -10.43
CA PHE A 379 1.11 -34.11 -10.57
C PHE A 379 1.46 -33.56 -11.97
N ARG A 380 0.67 -33.90 -12.98
CA ARG A 380 0.87 -33.44 -14.36
C ARG A 380 0.42 -32.00 -14.55
N ASP A 381 -0.61 -31.56 -13.82
CA ASP A 381 -1.01 -30.16 -13.80
C ASP A 381 0.17 -29.28 -13.38
N LYS A 382 0.93 -29.72 -12.36
CA LYS A 382 2.16 -29.06 -11.93
C LYS A 382 3.21 -29.01 -13.04
N GLU A 383 3.42 -30.10 -13.78
CA GLU A 383 4.35 -30.12 -14.92
C GLU A 383 3.95 -29.12 -16.01
N ILE A 384 2.66 -29.06 -16.35
CA ILE A 384 2.12 -28.12 -17.34
C ILE A 384 2.30 -26.67 -16.86
N VAL A 385 2.05 -26.41 -15.58
CA VAL A 385 2.24 -25.08 -14.98
C VAL A 385 3.71 -24.67 -15.02
N GLU A 386 4.63 -25.58 -14.71
CA GLU A 386 6.07 -25.31 -14.86
C GLU A 386 6.46 -25.08 -16.33
N GLN A 387 5.82 -25.78 -17.29
CA GLN A 387 6.06 -25.55 -18.72
C GLN A 387 5.58 -24.16 -19.16
N ILE A 388 4.40 -23.72 -18.70
CA ILE A 388 3.88 -22.37 -18.95
C ILE A 388 4.81 -21.33 -18.33
N TRP A 389 5.23 -21.51 -17.08
CA TRP A 389 6.15 -20.61 -16.40
C TRP A 389 7.52 -20.53 -17.11
N ARG A 390 8.06 -21.65 -17.60
CA ARG A 390 9.29 -21.67 -18.40
C ARG A 390 9.16 -20.87 -19.69
N ALA A 391 8.04 -20.99 -20.41
CA ALA A 391 7.79 -20.22 -21.63
C ALA A 391 7.62 -18.72 -21.34
N ILE A 392 6.91 -18.38 -20.26
CA ILE A 392 6.79 -17.00 -19.77
C ILE A 392 8.17 -16.45 -19.42
N GLU A 393 8.98 -17.20 -18.69
CA GLU A 393 10.34 -16.84 -18.30
C GLU A 393 11.24 -16.59 -19.52
N GLU A 394 11.21 -17.47 -20.51
CA GLU A 394 11.94 -17.30 -21.77
C GLU A 394 11.50 -16.04 -22.53
N ASN A 395 10.18 -15.80 -22.62
CA ASN A 395 9.67 -14.57 -23.24
C ASN A 395 10.11 -13.32 -22.46
N MET A 396 10.07 -13.33 -21.12
CA MET A 396 10.54 -12.21 -20.32
C MET A 396 12.03 -11.94 -20.55
N ARG A 397 12.85 -12.98 -20.65
CA ARG A 397 14.27 -12.86 -20.99
C ARG A 397 14.47 -12.28 -22.40
N TYR A 398 13.74 -12.80 -23.40
CA TYR A 398 13.80 -12.31 -24.78
C TYR A 398 13.42 -10.82 -24.87
N ARG A 399 12.39 -10.40 -24.15
CA ARG A 399 11.96 -8.99 -24.09
C ARG A 399 12.92 -8.11 -23.29
N GLY A 400 13.92 -8.68 -22.62
CA GLY A 400 14.92 -7.93 -21.86
C GLY A 400 14.43 -7.44 -20.50
N TRP A 401 13.48 -8.16 -19.88
CA TRP A 401 13.15 -7.93 -18.47
C TRP A 401 14.39 -8.19 -17.62
N ARG A 402 14.80 -7.19 -16.85
CA ARG A 402 15.93 -7.27 -15.92
C ARG A 402 15.46 -6.94 -14.50
N LYS A 403 16.28 -7.31 -13.52
CA LYS A 403 16.10 -7.04 -12.08
C LYS A 403 15.56 -5.63 -11.76
N ASP A 404 15.95 -4.62 -12.55
CA ASP A 404 15.63 -3.21 -12.31
C ASP A 404 14.96 -2.50 -13.51
N ARG A 405 14.62 -3.20 -14.61
CA ARG A 405 14.07 -2.55 -15.81
C ARG A 405 13.13 -3.46 -16.60
N ALA A 406 11.96 -2.91 -16.96
CA ALA A 406 11.09 -3.50 -17.96
C ALA A 406 11.49 -3.08 -19.39
N PRO A 407 11.02 -3.79 -20.43
CA PRO A 407 11.33 -3.48 -21.82
C PRO A 407 10.91 -2.06 -22.16
N SER A 408 11.81 -1.29 -22.79
CA SER A 408 11.61 0.15 -23.03
C SER A 408 10.64 0.46 -24.17
N SER A 409 10.31 -0.53 -24.99
CA SER A 409 9.27 -0.48 -26.02
C SER A 409 9.02 -1.90 -26.50
N ILE A 410 7.76 -2.21 -26.81
CA ILE A 410 7.41 -3.30 -27.73
C ILE A 410 7.32 -2.73 -29.14
#